data_AF-Q5TKJ1-F1
#
_entry.id   AF-Q5TKJ1-F1
#
_cell.length_a   1.000
_cell.length_b   1.000
_cell.length_c   1.000
_cell.angle_alpha   90.00
_cell.angle_beta   90.00
_cell.angle_gamma   90.00
#
_symmetry.space_group_name_H-M   'P 1'
#
loop_
_entity.id
_entity.type
_entity.pdbx_description
1 polymer ?
#
loop_
_entity_poly.entity_id
_entity_poly.type
_entity_poly.pdbx_seq_one_letter_code
_entity_poly.pdbx_strand_id
1 'polypeptide(L)'
;MDASLAPRLAAPVLFVCGDGDPLCGVETVRALEARARGARAAVYAGRGHGFAHRPQSLEDDGDAEDAFALMRGWLHDHLLA
;
A
#
# COMPACT_ATOMS: atom_id res chain seq x y z
N MET A 1 -4.59 -13.10 -2.26
CA MET A 1 -3.44 -12.48 -2.96
C MET A 1 -2.27 -13.46 -2.88
N ASP A 2 -1.48 -13.65 -3.94
CA ASP A 2 -0.40 -14.66 -3.98
C ASP A 2 0.99 -14.01 -4.10
N ALA A 3 1.75 -14.06 -3.01
CA ALA A 3 3.11 -13.50 -2.93
C ALA A 3 4.14 -14.26 -3.80
N SER A 4 3.81 -15.46 -4.29
CA SER A 4 4.69 -16.19 -5.20
C SER A 4 4.89 -15.47 -6.54
N LEU A 5 3.93 -14.62 -6.92
CA LEU A 5 3.94 -13.86 -8.17
C LEU A 5 4.78 -12.58 -8.10
N ALA A 6 5.20 -12.12 -6.92
CA ALA A 6 5.94 -10.88 -6.73
C ALA A 6 7.20 -10.74 -7.63
N PRO A 7 8.04 -11.79 -7.82
CA PRO A 7 9.21 -11.70 -8.69
C PRO A 7 8.89 -11.45 -10.17
N ARG A 8 7.63 -11.60 -10.58
CA ARG A 8 7.16 -11.36 -11.96
C ARG A 8 6.73 -9.91 -12.19
N LEU A 9 6.67 -9.09 -11.16
CA LEU A 9 6.34 -7.67 -11.31
C LEU A 9 7.45 -6.97 -12.11
N ALA A 10 7.06 -6.38 -13.24
CA ALA A 10 7.99 -5.75 -14.20
C ALA A 10 8.13 -4.23 -14.01
N ALA A 11 7.44 -3.67 -13.02
CA ALA A 11 7.44 -2.24 -12.71
C ALA A 11 7.58 -2.03 -11.20
N PRO A 12 8.08 -0.86 -10.76
CA PRO A 12 8.03 -0.47 -9.35
C PRO A 12 6.58 -0.47 -8.86
N VAL A 13 6.35 -1.02 -7.66
CA VAL A 13 5.01 -1.11 -7.06
C VAL A 13 5.01 -0.50 -5.68
N LEU A 14 4.09 0.43 -5.45
CA LEU A 14 3.71 0.86 -4.12
C LEU A 14 2.46 0.10 -3.68
N PHE A 15 2.57 -0.65 -2.58
CA PHE A 15 1.43 -1.20 -1.87
C PHE A 15 1.00 -0.24 -0.76
N VAL A 16 -0.28 0.06 -0.68
CA VAL A 16 -0.88 0.85 0.41
C VAL A 16 -1.92 -0.02 1.08
N CYS A 17 -1.76 -0.31 2.38
CA CYS A 17 -2.71 -1.14 3.11
C CYS A 17 -2.81 -0.76 4.57
N GLY A 18 -3.95 -1.05 5.18
CA GLY A 18 -4.08 -1.09 6.63
C GLY A 18 -3.77 -2.47 7.18
N ASP A 19 -3.15 -2.57 8.36
CA ASP A 19 -2.87 -3.87 8.99
C ASP A 19 -4.09 -4.50 9.70
N GLY A 20 -5.19 -3.77 9.80
CA GLY A 20 -6.49 -4.23 10.27
C GLY A 20 -7.44 -4.63 9.14
N ASP A 21 -7.01 -4.69 7.88
CA ASP A 21 -7.88 -5.08 6.76
C ASP A 21 -8.23 -6.60 6.84
N PRO A 22 -9.51 -6.97 7.03
CA PRO A 22 -9.91 -8.37 7.15
C PRO A 22 -9.86 -9.14 5.81
N LEU A 23 -9.75 -8.45 4.68
CA LEU A 23 -9.72 -9.02 3.33
C LEU A 23 -8.29 -9.21 2.82
N CYS A 24 -7.32 -8.49 3.39
CA CYS A 24 -5.92 -8.55 2.97
C CYS A 24 -4.98 -8.52 4.18
N GLY A 25 -4.53 -9.70 4.61
CA GLY A 25 -3.57 -9.80 5.70
C GLY A 25 -2.24 -9.09 5.37
N VAL A 26 -1.79 -8.23 6.29
CA VAL A 26 -0.56 -7.42 6.15
C VAL A 26 0.69 -8.24 5.83
N GLU A 27 0.78 -9.46 6.35
CA GLU A 27 1.90 -10.37 6.10
C GLU A 27 2.02 -10.77 4.63
N THR A 28 0.90 -10.79 3.89
CA THR A 28 0.96 -11.02 2.44
C THR A 28 1.56 -9.83 1.70
N VAL A 29 1.26 -8.60 2.13
CA VAL A 29 1.81 -7.38 1.55
C VAL A 29 3.30 -7.27 1.84
N ARG A 30 3.73 -7.57 3.08
CA ARG A 30 5.14 -7.66 3.45
C ARG A 30 5.90 -8.72 2.65
N ALA A 31 5.28 -9.88 2.44
CA ALA A 31 5.87 -10.93 1.60
C ALA A 31 6.00 -10.50 0.13
N LEU A 32 5.04 -9.73 -0.40
CA LEU A 32 5.13 -9.15 -1.75
C LEU A 32 6.27 -8.14 -1.84
N GLU A 33 6.35 -7.19 -0.89
CA GLU A 33 7.43 -6.20 -0.82
C GLU A 33 8.81 -6.86 -0.78
N ALA A 34 9.00 -7.86 0.08
CA ALA A 34 10.28 -8.55 0.23
C ALA A 34 10.74 -9.32 -1.03
N ARG A 35 9.79 -9.73 -1.89
CA ARG A 35 10.05 -10.60 -3.05
C ARG A 35 10.06 -9.84 -4.37
N ALA A 36 9.40 -8.69 -4.44
CA ALA A 36 9.32 -7.87 -5.64
C ALA A 36 10.49 -6.88 -5.71
N ARG A 37 11.10 -6.74 -6.89
CA ARG A 37 12.18 -5.78 -7.10
C ARG A 37 11.60 -4.37 -7.19
N GLY A 38 12.12 -3.45 -6.37
CA GLY A 38 11.69 -2.06 -6.38
C GLY A 38 10.25 -1.85 -5.88
N ALA A 39 9.73 -2.79 -5.08
CA ALA A 39 8.46 -2.61 -4.40
C ALA A 39 8.65 -1.96 -3.03
N ARG A 40 7.60 -1.27 -2.56
CA ARG A 40 7.50 -0.68 -1.24
C ARG A 40 6.10 -0.89 -0.67
N ALA A 41 6.00 -1.13 0.63
CA ALA A 41 4.74 -1.15 1.35
C ALA A 41 4.62 0.07 2.29
N ALA A 42 3.49 0.77 2.21
CA ALA A 42 3.03 1.72 3.21
C ALA A 42 1.90 1.05 4.02
N VAL A 43 2.19 0.77 5.28
CA VAL A 43 1.28 0.06 6.20
C VAL A 43 0.76 1.03 7.25
N TYR A 44 -0.56 1.22 7.28
CA TYR A 44 -1.23 2.11 8.22
C TYR A 44 -1.82 1.31 9.39
N ALA A 45 -1.31 1.57 10.59
CA ALA A 45 -1.64 0.80 11.78
C ALA A 45 -3.11 1.00 12.20
N GLY A 46 -3.80 -0.09 12.50
CA GLY A 46 -5.21 -0.11 12.90
C GLY A 46 -6.19 0.24 11.79
N ARG A 47 -5.72 0.52 10.56
CA ARG A 47 -6.62 0.84 9.44
C ARG A 47 -7.22 -0.42 8.85
N GLY A 48 -8.52 -0.35 8.55
CA GLY A 48 -9.28 -1.42 7.92
C GLY A 48 -9.38 -1.27 6.40
N HIS A 49 -10.21 -2.14 5.80
CA HIS A 49 -10.48 -2.10 4.37
C HIS A 49 -11.10 -0.75 3.94
N GLY A 50 -10.52 -0.12 2.91
CA GLY A 50 -11.10 1.08 2.30
C GLY A 50 -10.98 2.37 3.12
N PHE A 51 -10.12 2.41 4.15
CA PHE A 51 -9.92 3.61 4.99
C PHE A 51 -9.66 4.89 4.15
N ALA A 52 -8.90 4.77 3.06
CA ALA A 52 -8.56 5.87 2.17
C ALA A 52 -9.69 6.34 1.24
N HIS A 53 -10.74 5.51 1.04
CA HIS A 53 -11.86 5.83 0.15
C HIS A 53 -13.07 6.39 0.89
N ARG A 54 -13.28 5.95 2.13
CA ARG A 54 -14.41 6.34 2.98
C ARG A 54 -13.95 6.44 4.44
N PRO A 55 -13.16 7.47 4.78
CA PRO A 55 -12.71 7.64 6.14
C PRO A 55 -13.90 7.76 7.09
N GLN A 56 -13.87 7.03 8.22
CA GLN A 56 -14.94 7.02 9.21
C GLN A 56 -14.57 7.79 10.49
N SER A 57 -13.32 8.25 10.57
CA SER A 57 -12.76 9.02 11.67
C SER A 57 -11.81 10.10 11.13
N LEU A 58 -11.46 11.08 11.97
CA LEU A 58 -10.43 12.07 11.63
C LEU A 58 -9.05 11.43 11.43
N GLU A 59 -8.79 10.33 12.13
CA GLU A 59 -7.56 9.56 11.99
C GLU A 59 -7.52 8.87 10.62
N ASP A 60 -8.65 8.30 10.18
CA ASP A 60 -8.75 7.70 8.84
C ASP A 60 -8.57 8.74 7.74
N ASP A 61 -9.12 9.94 7.93
CA ASP A 61 -9.00 11.04 6.97
C ASP A 61 -7.54 11.50 6.86
N GLY A 62 -6.85 11.66 7.98
CA GLY A 62 -5.41 11.98 7.99
C GLY A 62 -4.56 10.91 7.32
N ASP A 63 -4.81 9.64 7.62
CA ASP A 63 -4.12 8.52 6.99
C ASP A 63 -4.43 8.43 5.49
N ALA A 64 -5.65 8.79 5.07
CA ALA A 64 -6.06 8.84 3.66
C ALA A 64 -5.30 9.93 2.89
N GLU A 65 -5.16 11.12 3.49
CA GLU A 65 -4.37 12.21 2.89
C GLU A 65 -2.88 11.85 2.77
N ASP A 66 -2.30 11.24 3.82
CA ASP A 66 -0.91 10.79 3.78
C ASP A 66 -0.70 9.72 2.69
N ALA A 67 -1.58 8.73 2.61
CA ALA A 67 -1.54 7.70 1.57
C ALA A 67 -1.64 8.30 0.15
N PHE A 68 -2.50 9.30 -0.04
CA PHE A 68 -2.61 10.01 -1.31
C PHE A 68 -1.32 10.78 -1.65
N ALA A 69 -0.75 11.49 -0.69
CA ALA A 69 0.49 12.24 -0.88
C ALA A 69 1.66 11.31 -1.25
N LEU A 70 1.76 10.14 -0.59
CA LEU A 70 2.77 9.13 -0.85
C LEU A 70 2.60 8.50 -2.23
N MET A 71 1.37 8.15 -2.63
CA MET A 71 1.06 7.69 -3.99
C MET A 71 1.45 8.72 -5.04
N ARG A 72 1.10 10.00 -4.84
CA ARG A 72 1.46 11.08 -5.76
C ARG A 72 2.97 11.21 -5.93
N GLY A 73 3.73 11.15 -4.84
CA GLY A 73 5.20 11.17 -4.87
C GLY A 73 5.77 9.97 -5.63
N TRP A 74 5.28 8.76 -5.33
CA TRP A 74 5.70 7.55 -6.03
C TRP A 74 5.48 7.63 -7.54
N LEU A 75 4.32 8.12 -7.97
CA LEU A 75 4.01 8.31 -9.39
C LEU A 75 4.93 9.35 -10.03
N HIS A 76 5.21 10.45 -9.35
CA HIS A 76 6.16 11.45 -9.84
C HIS A 76 7.54 10.82 -10.09
N ASP A 77 8.04 10.04 -9.14
CA ASP A 77 9.41 9.50 -9.19
C ASP A 77 9.59 8.30 -10.12
N HIS A 78 8.52 7.57 -10.43
CA HIS A 78 8.61 6.31 -11.18
C HIS A 78 7.79 6.26 -12.48
N LEU A 79 6.88 7.20 -12.71
CA LEU A 79 6.10 7.29 -13.94
C LEU A 79 6.50 8.47 -14.82
N LEU A 80 6.92 9.59 -14.22
CA LEU A 80 7.19 10.84 -14.92
C LEU A 80 8.68 11.16 -15.07
N ALA A 81 9.56 10.43 -14.37
CA ALA A 81 11.01 10.62 -14.37
C ALA A 81 11.73 9.82 -15.47
#